data_AF-A0A1F6HIX1-F1
#
_entry.id   AF-A0A1F6HIX1-F1
#
_cell.length_a   1.000
_cell.length_b   1.000
_cell.length_c   1.000
_cell.angle_alpha   90.00
_cell.angle_beta   90.00
_cell.angle_gamma   90.00
#
_symmetry.space_group_name_H-M   'P 1'
#
loop_
_entity.id
_entity.type
_entity.pdbx_description
1 polymer ?
#
loop_
_entity_poly.entity_id
_entity_poly.type
_entity_poly.pdbx_seq_one_letter_code
_entity_poly.pdbx_strand_id
1 'polypeptide(L)'
;MTFKEGFDPRKFAEEHKEVLRATGTQMLDFYYDLADTLVLKIPEGTQQRIRADQAIEQLGSFAELNLQVVRPSPRMPRPLDKTKFFPGQHKGVIIQYVAETGETGFFNMYGGLRSTQVEELRDLAGSRDHHTTRTERILSQPTDLNFHVWETGQRQGAPMVDFGIQYRLHADFKLFKLRMLGDQIDTNPILTSQDRGFEELSTRFNQLSTLLTSLVPSV
;
A
#
# COMPACT_ATOMS: atom_id res chain seq x y z
N MET A 1 -17.57 7.85 19.79
CA MET A 1 -16.43 6.93 19.58
C MET A 1 -15.36 7.36 20.56
N THR A 2 -15.28 6.69 21.71
CA THR A 2 -14.33 6.98 22.78
C THR A 2 -13.13 6.06 22.60
N PHE A 3 -11.95 6.64 22.35
CA PHE A 3 -10.69 5.92 22.55
C PHE A 3 -10.71 5.34 23.98
N LYS A 4 -10.10 4.16 24.20
CA LYS A 4 -9.85 3.68 25.58
C LYS A 4 -9.30 4.85 26.39
N GLU A 5 -9.91 5.15 27.53
CA GLU A 5 -9.46 6.24 28.41
C GLU A 5 -7.94 6.14 28.61
N GLY A 6 -7.21 7.17 28.21
CA GLY A 6 -5.74 7.25 28.37
C GLY A 6 -4.88 7.02 27.12
N PHE A 7 -5.43 6.72 25.93
CA PHE A 7 -4.62 6.68 24.70
C PHE A 7 -4.38 8.10 24.15
N ASP A 8 -3.14 8.60 24.25
CA ASP A 8 -2.70 9.83 23.61
C ASP A 8 -1.96 9.52 22.29
N PRO A 9 -2.58 9.76 21.12
CA PRO A 9 -1.98 9.50 19.81
C PRO A 9 -0.71 10.32 19.53
N ARG A 10 -0.52 11.47 20.19
CA ARG A 10 0.67 12.31 20.03
C ARG A 10 1.82 11.73 20.85
N LYS A 11 1.55 11.34 22.10
CA LYS A 11 2.53 10.67 22.97
C LYS A 11 3.01 9.34 22.38
N PHE A 12 2.09 8.51 21.88
CA PHE A 12 2.45 7.25 21.23
C PHE A 12 3.34 7.46 20.00
N ALA A 13 3.04 8.47 19.18
CA ALA A 13 3.84 8.80 18.00
C ALA A 13 5.26 9.28 18.36
N GLU A 14 5.41 10.06 19.44
CA GLU A 14 6.72 10.50 19.91
C GLU A 14 7.54 9.34 20.49
N GLU A 15 6.92 8.46 21.28
CA GLU A 15 7.57 7.28 21.87
C GLU A 15 8.08 6.28 20.83
N HIS A 16 7.45 6.22 19.65
CA HIS A 16 7.78 5.26 18.59
C HIS A 16 8.40 5.93 17.35
N LYS A 17 8.77 7.21 17.42
CA LYS A 17 9.19 8.03 16.28
C LYS A 17 10.31 7.43 15.44
N GLU A 18 11.33 6.85 16.07
CA GLU A 18 12.46 6.23 15.36
C GLU A 18 12.05 4.93 14.65
N VAL A 19 11.25 4.09 15.29
CA VAL A 19 10.72 2.86 14.69
C VAL A 19 9.78 3.19 13.54
N LEU A 20 8.95 4.23 13.71
CA LEU A 20 8.07 4.76 12.67
C LEU A 20 8.85 5.25 11.45
N ARG A 21 9.89 6.05 11.68
CA ARG A 21 10.75 6.55 10.62
C ARG A 21 11.42 5.40 9.87
N ALA A 22 12.07 4.49 10.60
CA ALA A 22 12.78 3.34 10.01
C ALA A 22 11.83 2.44 9.21
N THR A 23 10.67 2.09 9.77
CA THR A 23 9.68 1.21 9.09
C THR A 23 9.05 1.92 7.90
N GLY A 24 8.80 3.23 8.00
CA GLY A 24 8.31 4.04 6.90
C GLY A 24 9.29 4.08 5.72
N THR A 25 10.57 4.37 5.99
CA THR A 25 11.63 4.35 4.97
C THR A 25 11.74 2.96 4.33
N GLN A 26 11.81 1.89 5.13
CA GLN A 26 11.90 0.53 4.59
C GLN A 26 10.69 0.12 3.74
N MET A 27 9.50 0.66 4.05
CA MET A 27 8.29 0.45 3.25
C MET A 27 8.34 1.23 1.93
N LEU A 28 8.89 2.44 1.93
CA LEU A 28 9.11 3.18 0.68
C LEU A 28 10.09 2.44 -0.23
N ASP A 29 11.23 2.00 0.32
CA ASP A 29 12.22 1.21 -0.40
C ASP A 29 11.61 -0.09 -0.96
N PHE A 30 10.85 -0.81 -0.14
CA PHE A 30 10.12 -2.00 -0.59
C PHE A 30 9.17 -1.69 -1.75
N TYR A 31 8.44 -0.57 -1.67
CA TYR A 31 7.49 -0.20 -2.69
C TYR A 31 8.19 0.16 -4.01
N TYR A 32 9.33 0.85 -3.93
CA TYR A 32 10.19 1.11 -5.08
C TYR A 32 10.67 -0.19 -5.73
N ASP A 33 11.26 -1.10 -4.94
CA ASP A 33 11.76 -2.40 -5.44
C ASP A 33 10.65 -3.22 -6.11
N LEU A 34 9.46 -3.25 -5.50
CA LEU A 34 8.30 -3.96 -6.04
C LEU A 34 7.79 -3.33 -7.34
N ALA A 35 7.68 -2.00 -7.38
CA ALA A 35 7.23 -1.27 -8.56
C ALA A 35 8.20 -1.47 -9.74
N ASP A 36 9.50 -1.34 -9.49
CA ASP A 36 10.55 -1.57 -10.49
C ASP A 36 10.49 -3.01 -11.02
N THR A 37 10.44 -4.00 -10.13
CA THR A 37 10.31 -5.42 -10.50
C THR A 37 9.09 -5.68 -11.38
N LEU A 38 7.95 -5.05 -11.08
CA LEU A 38 6.74 -5.18 -11.90
C LEU A 38 6.90 -4.51 -13.28
N VAL A 39 7.54 -3.34 -13.34
CA VAL A 39 7.81 -2.63 -14.60
C VAL A 39 8.79 -3.41 -15.49
N LEU A 40 9.76 -4.12 -14.91
CA LEU A 40 10.68 -5.01 -15.65
C LEU A 40 9.93 -6.09 -16.46
N LYS A 41 8.71 -6.47 -16.06
CA LYS A 41 7.88 -7.45 -16.79
C LYS A 41 7.16 -6.87 -18.01
N ILE A 42 7.17 -5.55 -18.19
CA ILE A 42 6.63 -4.90 -19.39
C ILE A 42 7.66 -5.10 -20.53
N PRO A 43 7.25 -5.60 -21.71
CA PRO A 43 8.19 -5.86 -22.81
C PRO A 43 9.05 -4.65 -23.17
N GLU A 44 10.36 -4.87 -23.30
CA GLU A 44 11.32 -3.85 -23.71
C GLU A 44 10.97 -3.28 -25.10
N GLY A 45 11.33 -2.01 -25.32
CA GLY A 45 11.09 -1.30 -26.59
C GLY A 45 9.65 -0.86 -26.82
N THR A 46 8.72 -1.14 -25.89
CA THR A 46 7.34 -0.65 -25.96
C THR A 46 7.23 0.79 -25.43
N GLN A 47 6.29 1.57 -25.96
CA GLN A 47 6.01 2.91 -25.44
C GLN A 47 5.56 2.86 -23.97
N GLN A 48 4.82 1.81 -23.58
CA GLN A 48 4.41 1.58 -22.19
C GLN A 48 5.62 1.41 -21.28
N ARG A 49 6.64 0.64 -21.71
CA ARG A 49 7.87 0.45 -20.93
C ARG A 49 8.62 1.74 -20.72
N ILE A 50 8.86 2.52 -21.78
CA ILE A 50 9.54 3.82 -21.69
C ILE A 50 8.84 4.75 -20.69
N ARG A 51 7.52 4.84 -20.75
CA ARG A 51 6.74 5.68 -19.82
C ARG A 51 6.75 5.13 -18.39
N ALA A 52 6.77 3.81 -18.24
CA ALA A 52 6.83 3.17 -16.93
C ALA A 52 8.21 3.38 -16.27
N ASP A 53 9.29 3.28 -17.04
CA ASP A 53 10.65 3.57 -16.56
C ASP A 53 10.75 5.03 -16.07
N GLN A 54 10.17 5.99 -16.81
CA GLN A 54 10.08 7.40 -16.37
C GLN A 54 9.33 7.57 -15.04
N ALA A 55 8.22 6.82 -14.86
CA ALA A 55 7.46 6.88 -13.61
C ALA A 55 8.25 6.27 -12.43
N ILE A 56 9.05 5.23 -12.66
CA ILE A 56 9.95 4.63 -11.66
C ILE A 56 11.10 5.58 -11.33
N GLU A 57 11.69 6.24 -12.33
CA GLU A 57 12.75 7.24 -12.12
C GLU A 57 12.25 8.40 -11.25
N GLN A 58 11.03 8.88 -11.51
CA GLN A 58 10.41 9.92 -10.69
C GLN A 58 10.12 9.45 -9.25
N LEU A 59 9.73 8.18 -9.07
CA LEU A 59 9.56 7.57 -7.75
C LEU A 59 10.90 7.44 -7.01
N GLY A 60 11.95 6.99 -7.70
CA GLY A 60 13.29 6.86 -7.15
C GLY A 60 13.87 8.21 -6.74
N SER A 61 13.72 9.22 -7.61
CA SER A 61 14.12 10.60 -7.31
C SER A 61 13.45 11.13 -6.05
N PHE A 62 12.17 10.82 -5.83
CA PHE A 62 11.46 11.17 -4.59
C PHE A 62 11.99 10.39 -3.37
N ALA A 63 12.27 9.10 -3.52
CA ALA A 63 12.77 8.25 -2.45
C ALA A 63 14.17 8.63 -1.96
N GLU A 64 14.99 9.22 -2.85
CA GLU A 64 16.35 9.71 -2.53
C GLU A 64 16.37 11.06 -1.80
N LEU A 65 15.24 11.76 -1.70
CA LEU A 65 15.15 13.04 -0.98
C LEU A 65 15.36 12.85 0.53
N ASN A 66 15.71 13.93 1.23
CA ASN A 66 15.66 13.92 2.69
C ASN A 66 14.19 13.95 3.16
N LEU A 67 13.63 12.77 3.39
CA LEU A 67 12.22 12.60 3.73
C LEU A 67 11.98 12.63 5.24
N GLN A 68 11.03 13.47 5.64
CA GLN A 68 10.39 13.37 6.94
C GLN A 68 9.17 12.45 6.85
N VAL A 69 9.19 11.36 7.63
CA VAL A 69 8.02 10.50 7.86
C VAL A 69 7.14 11.16 8.90
N VAL A 70 5.95 11.62 8.50
CA VAL A 70 5.11 12.47 9.36
C VAL A 70 4.34 11.65 10.39
N ARG A 71 3.69 10.53 10.00
CA ARG A 71 3.03 9.56 10.91
C ARG A 71 2.25 8.48 10.12
N PRO A 72 2.27 7.19 10.52
CA PRO A 72 1.24 6.25 10.12
C PRO A 72 -0.07 6.56 10.85
N SER A 73 -1.13 6.79 10.09
CA SER A 73 -2.48 6.99 10.63
C SER A 73 -3.40 5.87 10.18
N PRO A 74 -4.46 5.54 10.95
CA PRO A 74 -5.53 4.72 10.44
C PRO A 74 -6.05 5.38 9.16
N ARG A 75 -6.17 4.59 8.09
CA ARG A 75 -6.72 5.10 6.85
C ARG A 75 -8.17 5.52 7.06
N MET A 76 -8.54 6.67 6.46
CA MET A 76 -9.93 7.12 6.48
C MET A 76 -10.83 6.13 5.71
N PRO A 77 -11.98 5.73 6.27
CA PRO A 77 -12.93 4.88 5.57
C PRO A 77 -13.52 5.62 4.37
N ARG A 78 -13.61 4.97 3.21
CA ARG A 78 -14.41 5.43 2.07
C ARG A 78 -15.90 5.12 2.29
N PRO A 79 -16.81 5.83 1.61
CA PRO A 79 -18.25 5.53 1.67
C PRO A 79 -18.62 4.08 1.35
N LEU A 80 -17.82 3.40 0.53
CA LEU A 80 -18.02 2.01 0.11
C LEU A 80 -17.19 1.00 0.91
N ASP A 81 -16.33 1.46 1.83
CA ASP A 81 -15.54 0.55 2.64
C ASP A 81 -16.47 -0.11 3.67
N LYS A 82 -16.57 -1.45 3.67
CA LYS A 82 -17.36 -2.16 4.69
C LYS A 82 -16.66 -2.01 6.05
N THR A 83 -17.30 -1.31 6.98
CA THR A 83 -16.73 -0.87 8.27
C THR A 83 -16.68 -1.95 9.36
N LYS A 84 -17.06 -3.20 9.06
CA LYS A 84 -17.01 -4.31 10.02
C LYS A 84 -15.67 -5.03 9.92
N PHE A 85 -14.76 -4.69 10.83
CA PHE A 85 -13.49 -5.40 11.03
C PHE A 85 -13.71 -6.67 11.86
N PHE A 86 -13.16 -7.80 11.40
CA PHE A 86 -13.01 -8.99 12.21
C PHE A 86 -11.83 -8.82 13.19
N PRO A 87 -11.81 -9.55 14.32
CA PRO A 87 -10.63 -9.59 15.18
C PRO A 87 -9.36 -9.92 14.37
N GLY A 88 -8.33 -9.08 14.46
CA GLY A 88 -7.10 -9.19 13.69
C GLY A 88 -7.06 -8.39 12.37
N GLN A 89 -8.14 -7.72 11.97
CA GLN A 89 -8.15 -6.81 10.82
C GLN A 89 -7.85 -5.37 11.23
N HIS A 90 -7.28 -4.58 10.32
CA HIS A 90 -6.88 -3.20 10.56
C HIS A 90 -7.54 -2.24 9.55
N LYS A 91 -7.75 -0.97 9.90
CA LYS A 91 -8.34 0.02 8.98
C LYS A 91 -7.50 0.31 7.72
N GLY A 92 -6.31 -0.26 7.65
CA GLY A 92 -5.27 0.16 6.72
C GLY A 92 -4.41 1.27 7.30
N VAL A 93 -3.24 1.46 6.74
CA VAL A 93 -2.21 2.40 7.21
C VAL A 93 -1.99 3.42 6.12
N ILE A 94 -1.98 4.70 6.49
CA ILE A 94 -1.50 5.79 5.63
C ILE A 94 -0.19 6.30 6.20
N ILE A 95 0.88 6.29 5.42
CA ILE A 95 2.14 6.96 5.77
C ILE A 95 2.29 8.18 4.88
N GLN A 96 2.50 9.34 5.50
CA GLN A 96 2.84 10.57 4.79
C GLN A 96 4.35 10.81 4.85
N TYR A 97 4.92 11.10 3.71
CA TYR A 97 6.30 11.54 3.50
C TYR A 97 6.28 13.01 3.06
N VAL A 98 7.17 13.81 3.61
CA VAL A 98 7.37 15.21 3.22
C VAL A 98 8.85 15.42 2.97
N ALA A 99 9.20 15.81 1.75
CA ALA A 99 10.56 16.17 1.40
C ALA A 99 10.87 17.62 1.82
N GLU A 100 12.14 17.94 2.04
CA GLU A 100 12.59 19.33 2.28
C GLU A 100 12.26 20.27 1.11
N THR A 101 12.17 19.74 -0.11
CA THR A 101 11.73 20.44 -1.33
C THR A 101 10.25 20.86 -1.28
N GLY A 102 9.48 20.30 -0.35
CA GLY A 102 8.04 20.52 -0.20
C GLY A 102 7.17 19.49 -0.93
N GLU A 103 7.76 18.54 -1.65
CA GLU A 103 7.05 17.42 -2.28
C GLU A 103 6.45 16.50 -1.22
N THR A 104 5.32 15.87 -1.52
CA THR A 104 4.62 15.01 -0.57
C THR A 104 4.26 13.66 -1.16
N GLY A 105 4.57 12.60 -0.42
CA GLY A 105 4.24 11.22 -0.77
C GLY A 105 3.23 10.64 0.20
N PHE A 106 2.28 9.85 -0.29
CA PHE A 106 1.31 9.14 0.54
C PHE A 106 1.27 7.67 0.16
N PHE A 107 1.80 6.84 1.06
CA PHE A 107 1.63 5.40 1.01
C PHE A 107 0.33 5.01 1.71
N ASN A 108 -0.49 4.21 1.04
CA ASN A 108 -1.76 3.72 1.52
C ASN A 108 -1.78 2.20 1.42
N MET A 109 -1.67 1.52 2.55
CA MET A 109 -1.91 0.09 2.67
C MET A 109 -3.33 -0.16 3.16
N TYR A 110 -4.08 -1.00 2.46
CA TYR A 110 -5.44 -1.33 2.86
C TYR A 110 -5.40 -2.54 3.81
N GLY A 111 -5.91 -2.40 5.04
CA GLY A 111 -5.71 -3.38 6.12
C GLY A 111 -6.78 -4.50 6.18
N GLY A 112 -7.24 -4.97 5.01
CA GLY A 112 -8.44 -5.81 4.91
C GLY A 112 -9.71 -5.01 4.63
N LEU A 113 -9.58 -3.71 4.28
CA LEU A 113 -10.60 -2.98 3.55
C LEU A 113 -10.55 -3.43 2.08
N ARG A 114 -11.44 -4.35 1.79
CA ARG A 114 -11.55 -5.13 0.54
C ARG A 114 -11.71 -4.21 -0.66
N SER A 115 -11.15 -4.61 -1.81
CA SER A 115 -11.40 -3.94 -3.08
C SER A 115 -12.92 -3.88 -3.35
N THR A 116 -13.42 -2.72 -3.79
CA THR A 116 -14.84 -2.49 -4.12
C THR A 116 -15.32 -3.32 -5.31
N GLN A 117 -14.40 -4.01 -6.00
CA GLN A 117 -14.66 -4.75 -7.24
C GLN A 117 -14.90 -6.25 -7.03
N VAL A 118 -14.87 -6.74 -5.79
CA VAL A 118 -15.08 -8.17 -5.48
C VAL A 118 -16.45 -8.35 -4.83
N GLU A 119 -17.35 -9.11 -5.47
CA GLU A 119 -18.58 -9.60 -4.82
C GLU A 119 -18.22 -10.33 -3.53
N GLU A 120 -18.90 -10.00 -2.43
CA GLU A 120 -18.62 -10.69 -1.18
C GLU A 120 -19.09 -12.15 -1.29
N LEU A 121 -18.16 -13.08 -1.09
CA LEU A 121 -18.48 -14.50 -0.86
C LEU A 121 -19.40 -14.73 0.36
N ARG A 122 -19.70 -13.69 1.13
CA ARG A 122 -20.68 -13.70 2.22
C ARG A 122 -22.11 -13.46 1.73
N ASP A 123 -22.27 -12.80 0.60
CA ASP A 123 -23.53 -12.61 -0.12
C ASP A 123 -23.88 -13.87 -0.95
N LEU A 124 -22.91 -14.78 -1.15
CA LEU A 124 -23.18 -16.18 -1.49
C LEU A 124 -23.70 -16.92 -0.25
N ALA A 125 -24.95 -16.62 0.11
CA ALA A 125 -25.69 -17.29 1.16
C ALA A 125 -25.68 -18.82 0.95
N GLY A 126 -25.08 -19.57 1.88
CA GLY A 126 -25.28 -21.02 1.96
C GLY A 126 -24.12 -21.87 2.48
N SER A 127 -22.88 -21.38 2.48
CA SER A 127 -21.74 -22.22 2.84
C SER A 127 -21.43 -22.15 4.35
N ARG A 128 -21.82 -23.21 5.08
CA ARG A 128 -21.27 -23.53 6.41
C ARG A 128 -19.82 -24.00 6.23
N ASP A 129 -18.93 -23.09 5.90
CA ASP A 129 -17.52 -23.43 5.71
C ASP A 129 -16.77 -23.45 7.05
N HIS A 130 -15.94 -24.47 7.24
CA HIS A 130 -15.06 -24.63 8.39
C HIS A 130 -14.14 -23.39 8.57
N HIS A 131 -13.69 -23.12 9.80
CA HIS A 131 -12.86 -21.96 10.12
C HIS A 131 -11.59 -21.85 9.27
N THR A 132 -10.97 -22.98 8.92
CA THR A 132 -9.79 -23.06 8.03
C THR A 132 -10.11 -22.57 6.63
N THR A 133 -11.16 -23.10 6.00
CA THR A 133 -11.64 -22.65 4.67
C THR A 133 -12.06 -21.18 4.64
N ARG A 134 -12.53 -20.64 5.77
CA ARG A 134 -12.85 -19.21 5.89
C ARG A 134 -11.59 -18.34 5.96
N THR A 135 -10.56 -18.75 6.71
CA THR A 135 -9.28 -18.04 6.80
C THR A 135 -8.57 -18.03 5.44
N GLU A 136 -8.45 -19.18 4.79
CA GLU A 136 -7.84 -19.30 3.45
C GLU A 136 -8.55 -18.43 2.41
N ARG A 137 -9.89 -18.41 2.43
CA ARG A 137 -10.67 -17.53 1.55
C ARG A 137 -10.42 -16.06 1.83
N ILE A 138 -10.31 -15.65 3.09
CA ILE A 138 -10.01 -14.25 3.43
C ILE A 138 -8.60 -13.87 2.94
N LEU A 139 -7.62 -14.76 3.11
CA LEU A 139 -6.24 -14.52 2.66
C LEU A 139 -6.11 -14.48 1.13
N SER A 140 -6.96 -15.20 0.40
CA SER A 140 -7.01 -15.18 -1.07
C SER A 140 -7.64 -13.93 -1.69
N GLN A 141 -8.24 -13.05 -0.88
CA GLN A 141 -8.90 -11.84 -1.38
C GLN A 141 -7.87 -10.78 -1.78
N PRO A 142 -8.08 -10.11 -2.92
CA PRO A 142 -7.18 -9.07 -3.35
C PRO A 142 -7.36 -7.81 -2.50
N THR A 143 -6.24 -7.20 -2.13
CA THR A 143 -6.13 -5.99 -1.31
C THR A 143 -5.24 -4.97 -2.01
N ASP A 144 -5.50 -3.69 -1.84
CA ASP A 144 -4.78 -2.64 -2.57
C ASP A 144 -3.60 -2.08 -1.74
N LEU A 145 -2.56 -1.62 -2.44
CA LEU A 145 -1.39 -0.86 -1.97
C LEU A 145 -1.17 0.29 -2.95
N ASN A 146 -1.40 1.52 -2.51
CA ASN A 146 -1.23 2.67 -3.39
C ASN A 146 -0.13 3.59 -2.87
N PHE A 147 0.65 4.14 -3.80
CA PHE A 147 1.57 5.21 -3.54
C PHE A 147 1.30 6.37 -4.48
N HIS A 148 1.23 7.56 -3.91
CA HIS A 148 0.90 8.77 -4.63
C HIS A 148 1.90 9.87 -4.28
N VAL A 149 2.49 10.51 -5.28
CA VAL A 149 3.43 11.62 -5.11
C VAL A 149 2.82 12.88 -5.70
N TRP A 150 2.83 13.96 -4.93
CA TRP A 150 2.40 15.29 -5.36
C TRP A 150 3.58 16.26 -5.33
N GLU A 151 3.60 17.14 -6.33
CA GLU A 151 4.50 18.28 -6.39
C GLU A 151 4.20 19.29 -5.28
N THR A 152 5.22 20.07 -4.91
CA THR A 152 5.14 21.15 -3.93
C THR A 152 3.95 22.08 -4.18
N GLY A 153 3.10 22.25 -3.17
CA GLY A 153 1.95 23.16 -3.21
C GLY A 153 0.69 22.63 -3.92
N GLN A 154 0.72 21.46 -4.55
CA GLN A 154 -0.41 20.91 -5.33
C GLN A 154 -1.12 19.73 -4.68
N ARG A 155 -1.48 19.84 -3.40
CA ARG A 155 -2.23 18.78 -2.70
C ARG A 155 -3.67 18.57 -3.23
N GLN A 156 -4.15 19.50 -4.06
CA GLN A 156 -5.43 19.44 -4.75
C GLN A 156 -5.17 19.39 -6.27
N GLY A 157 -5.05 18.18 -6.80
CA GLY A 157 -4.70 17.95 -8.21
C GLY A 157 -4.40 16.47 -8.48
N ALA A 158 -4.18 16.14 -9.76
CA ALA A 158 -3.68 14.82 -10.11
C ALA A 158 -2.26 14.65 -9.55
N PRO A 159 -1.94 13.52 -8.91
CA PRO A 159 -0.58 13.25 -8.47
C PRO A 159 0.39 13.24 -9.66
N MET A 160 1.61 13.69 -9.42
CA MET A 160 2.71 13.61 -10.39
C MET A 160 2.99 12.16 -10.75
N VAL A 161 2.93 11.27 -9.76
CA VAL A 161 3.03 9.82 -9.96
C VAL A 161 2.05 9.07 -9.07
N ASP A 162 1.37 8.07 -9.63
CA ASP A 162 0.35 7.26 -8.97
C ASP A 162 0.55 5.79 -9.30
N PHE A 163 0.99 5.03 -8.31
CA PHE A 163 1.10 3.58 -8.39
C PHE A 163 -0.03 2.94 -7.57
N GLY A 164 -0.68 1.94 -8.15
CA GLY A 164 -1.63 1.07 -7.47
C GLY A 164 -1.27 -0.39 -7.74
N ILE A 165 -0.96 -1.09 -6.67
CA ILE A 165 -0.64 -2.51 -6.68
C ILE A 165 -1.73 -3.25 -5.91
N GLN A 166 -2.23 -4.33 -6.48
CA GLN A 166 -3.18 -5.23 -5.86
C GLN A 166 -2.42 -6.48 -5.45
N TYR A 167 -2.56 -6.93 -4.22
CA TYR A 167 -1.87 -8.11 -3.72
C TYR A 167 -2.85 -9.10 -3.13
N ARG A 168 -2.50 -10.38 -3.26
CA ARG A 168 -3.11 -11.48 -2.50
C ARG A 168 -2.01 -12.10 -1.65
N LEU A 169 -2.27 -12.21 -0.34
CA LEU A 169 -1.28 -12.73 0.60
C LEU A 169 -0.81 -14.12 0.14
N HIS A 170 0.51 -14.29 0.03
CA HIS A 170 1.18 -15.52 -0.42
C HIS A 170 0.85 -15.98 -1.85
N ALA A 171 0.24 -15.13 -2.69
CA ALA A 171 -0.12 -15.50 -4.05
C ALA A 171 0.51 -14.60 -5.10
N ASP A 172 0.24 -13.30 -5.07
CA ASP A 172 0.73 -12.39 -6.11
C ASP A 172 0.75 -10.91 -5.71
N PHE A 173 1.48 -10.14 -6.52
CA PHE A 173 1.41 -8.69 -6.63
C PHE A 173 1.12 -8.31 -8.08
N LYS A 174 0.08 -7.51 -8.31
CA LYS A 174 -0.33 -7.04 -9.63
C LYS A 174 -0.31 -5.53 -9.67
N LEU A 175 0.45 -4.94 -10.58
CA LEU A 175 0.31 -3.52 -10.90
C LEU A 175 -1.03 -3.36 -11.65
N PHE A 176 -1.99 -2.67 -11.06
CA PHE A 176 -3.31 -2.41 -11.69
C PHE A 176 -3.49 -0.96 -12.08
N LYS A 177 -2.63 -0.07 -11.58
CA LYS A 177 -2.68 1.34 -11.85
C LYS A 177 -1.27 1.92 -11.88
N LEU A 178 -0.96 2.61 -12.97
CA LEU A 178 0.22 3.42 -13.11
C LEU A 178 -0.18 4.70 -13.83
N ARG A 179 0.03 5.85 -13.18
CA ARG A 179 -0.15 7.16 -13.80
C ARG A 179 1.06 8.05 -13.59
N MET A 180 1.32 8.87 -14.60
CA MET A 180 2.33 9.91 -14.55
C MET A 180 1.73 11.19 -15.09
N LEU A 181 1.79 12.27 -14.31
CA LEU A 181 1.20 13.58 -14.64
C LEU A 181 -0.27 13.51 -15.04
N GLY A 182 -1.03 12.63 -14.39
CA GLY A 182 -2.46 12.39 -14.67
C GLY A 182 -2.76 11.41 -15.79
N ASP A 183 -1.79 11.08 -16.65
CA ASP A 183 -1.99 10.13 -17.74
C ASP A 183 -1.83 8.69 -17.27
N GLN A 184 -2.80 7.83 -17.63
CA GLN A 184 -2.73 6.40 -17.39
C GLN A 184 -1.73 5.73 -18.35
N ILE A 185 -0.87 4.90 -17.79
CA ILE A 185 -0.02 3.95 -18.53
C ILE A 185 -0.75 2.61 -18.47
N ASP A 186 -1.31 2.16 -19.60
CA ASP A 186 -2.05 0.90 -19.67
C ASP A 186 -1.10 -0.30 -19.61
N THR A 187 -0.95 -0.82 -18.39
CA THR A 187 -0.09 -1.96 -18.08
C THR A 187 -0.67 -2.76 -16.92
N ASN A 188 -0.48 -4.08 -16.91
CA ASN A 188 -1.00 -4.97 -15.88
C ASN A 188 -0.04 -6.13 -15.52
N PRO A 189 1.26 -5.89 -15.28
CA PRO A 189 2.20 -6.94 -14.92
C PRO A 189 1.83 -7.56 -13.57
N ILE A 190 2.11 -8.85 -13.44
CA ILE A 190 1.85 -9.65 -12.24
C ILE A 190 3.14 -10.36 -11.84
N LEU A 191 3.50 -10.25 -10.57
CA LEU A 191 4.56 -11.01 -9.92
C LEU A 191 3.92 -12.13 -9.09
N THR A 192 4.39 -13.36 -9.27
CA THR A 192 3.86 -14.58 -8.65
C THR A 192 5.00 -15.41 -8.07
N SER A 193 4.69 -16.50 -7.35
CA SER A 193 5.70 -17.42 -6.79
C SER A 193 6.61 -18.10 -7.83
N GLN A 194 6.27 -18.04 -9.12
CA GLN A 194 7.13 -18.54 -10.19
C GLN A 194 8.22 -17.54 -10.59
N ASP A 195 8.09 -16.28 -10.17
CA ASP A 195 9.03 -15.23 -10.51
C ASP A 195 10.17 -15.13 -9.50
N ARG A 196 11.38 -14.87 -9.99
CA ARG A 196 12.55 -14.64 -9.13
C ARG A 196 12.32 -13.42 -8.25
N GLY A 197 12.64 -13.53 -6.97
CA GLY A 197 12.52 -12.44 -5.99
C GLY A 197 11.14 -12.32 -5.33
N PHE A 198 10.12 -13.05 -5.79
CA PHE A 198 8.79 -13.00 -5.18
C PHE A 198 8.78 -13.35 -3.69
N GLU A 199 9.44 -14.44 -3.30
CA GLU A 199 9.46 -14.89 -1.90
C GLU A 199 10.12 -13.87 -0.96
N GLU A 200 11.19 -13.21 -1.44
CA GLU A 200 11.88 -12.16 -0.69
C GLU A 200 11.00 -10.92 -0.51
N LEU A 201 10.39 -10.44 -1.60
CA LEU A 201 9.45 -9.31 -1.55
C LEU A 201 8.23 -9.62 -0.68
N SER A 202 7.66 -10.81 -0.81
CA SER A 202 6.51 -11.27 -0.02
C SER A 202 6.85 -11.34 1.48
N THR A 203 8.02 -11.87 1.82
CA THR A 203 8.50 -11.94 3.21
C THR A 203 8.73 -10.54 3.79
N ARG A 204 9.43 -9.66 3.06
CA ARG A 204 9.69 -8.28 3.47
C ARG A 204 8.38 -7.49 3.64
N PHE A 205 7.44 -7.64 2.72
CA PHE A 205 6.12 -7.03 2.81
C PHE A 205 5.36 -7.47 4.08
N ASN A 206 5.35 -8.77 4.37
CA ASN A 206 4.69 -9.31 5.57
C ASN A 206 5.31 -8.78 6.87
N GLN A 207 6.64 -8.68 6.93
CA GLN A 207 7.35 -8.10 8.08
C GLN A 207 7.00 -6.62 8.28
N LEU A 208 7.10 -5.82 7.22
CA LEU A 208 6.85 -4.38 7.28
C LEU A 208 5.38 -4.05 7.55
N SER A 209 4.45 -4.77 6.94
CA SER A 209 3.01 -4.58 7.17
C SER A 209 2.61 -4.96 8.61
N THR A 210 3.20 -6.00 9.18
CA THR A 210 2.99 -6.38 10.60
C THR A 210 3.49 -5.28 11.53
N LEU A 211 4.70 -4.76 11.29
CA LEU A 211 5.25 -3.65 12.08
C LEU A 211 4.37 -2.40 11.97
N LEU A 212 4.03 -1.97 10.75
CA LEU A 212 3.20 -0.78 10.54
C LEU A 212 1.82 -0.89 11.18
N THR A 213 1.18 -2.05 11.10
CA THR A 213 -0.13 -2.25 11.73
C THR A 213 -0.05 -2.25 13.25
N SER A 214 1.05 -2.74 13.84
CA SER A 214 1.29 -2.63 15.30
C SER A 214 1.51 -1.19 15.78
N LEU A 215 2.01 -0.33 14.89
CA LEU A 215 2.29 1.09 15.14
C LEU A 215 1.07 1.98 14.90
N VAL A 216 -0.04 1.41 14.44
CA VAL A 216 -1.31 2.13 14.34
C VAL A 216 -2.24 1.62 15.44
N PRO A 217 -2.78 2.50 16.30
CA PRO A 217 -3.69 2.07 17.36
C PRO A 217 -4.87 1.29 16.79
N SER A 218 -5.04 0.05 17.27
CA SER A 218 -6.18 -0.78 16.94
C SER A 218 -7.47 -0.11 17.41
N VAL A 219 -8.52 -0.24 16.59
CA VAL A 219 -9.88 0.24 16.90
C VAL A 219 -10.51 -0.64 17.97
#